data_AF-A0A2T0LUQ5-F1
#
_entry.id   AF-A0A2T0LUQ5-F1
#
_cell.length_a   1.000
_cell.length_b   1.000
_cell.length_c   1.000
_cell.angle_alpha   90.00
_cell.angle_beta   90.00
_cell.angle_gamma   90.00
#
_symmetry.space_group_name_H-M   'P 1'
#
loop_
_entity.id
_entity.type
_entity.pdbx_description
1 polymer ?
#
loop_
_entity_poly.entity_id
_entity_poly.type
_entity_poly.pdbx_seq_one_letter_code
_entity_poly.pdbx_strand_id
1 'polypeptide(L)'
;MSVPEMVRRGLGRTERARRQASSVQAGSLAARARKMARVAELYEREARWWRVLVEHSYSPAACGLPLVYGRAAIAAEASARARVRTYRELEADYWRRSLAVASDTGLSGVAA
;
A
#
# COMPACT_ATOMS: atom_id res chain seq x y z
N MET A 1 16.67 17.49 12.43
CA MET A 1 15.33 17.12 11.92
C MET A 1 14.67 16.22 12.96
N SER A 2 13.48 16.56 13.47
CA SER A 2 12.80 15.74 14.49
C SER A 2 12.17 14.48 13.87
N VAL A 3 11.90 13.46 14.70
CA VAL A 3 11.21 12.23 14.24
C VAL A 3 9.83 12.54 13.64
N PRO A 4 8.97 13.37 14.25
CA PRO A 4 7.69 13.75 13.64
C PRO A 4 7.85 14.40 12.26
N GLU A 5 8.84 15.29 12.09
CA GLU A 5 9.08 15.96 10.81
C GLU A 5 9.58 15.00 9.73
N MET A 6 10.45 14.06 10.11
CA MET A 6 10.89 12.98 9.20
C MET A 6 9.72 12.11 8.76
N VAL A 7 8.87 11.67 9.70
CA VAL A 7 7.67 10.87 9.42
C VAL A 7 6.72 11.64 8.53
N ARG A 8 6.41 12.91 8.82
CA ARG A 8 5.54 13.77 8.01
C ARG A 8 6.00 13.84 6.56
N ARG A 9 7.31 14.07 6.33
CA ARG A 9 7.89 14.07 4.98
C ARG A 9 7.81 12.71 4.30
N GLY A 10 8.08 11.64 5.04
CA GLY A 10 7.97 10.26 4.59
C GLY A 10 6.56 9.91 4.11
N LEU A 11 5.57 10.17 4.95
CA LEU A 11 4.14 10.01 4.64
C LEU A 11 3.74 10.84 3.42
N GLY A 12 4.12 12.12 3.36
CA GLY A 12 3.79 12.98 2.23
C GLY A 12 4.37 12.48 0.89
N ARG A 13 5.59 11.94 0.87
CA ARG A 13 6.16 11.31 -0.33
C ARG A 13 5.40 10.05 -0.72
N THR A 14 5.12 9.18 0.25
CA THR A 14 4.38 7.94 0.03
C THR A 14 2.97 8.22 -0.49
N GLU A 15 2.27 9.20 0.07
CA GLU A 15 0.94 9.61 -0.36
C GLU A 15 0.94 10.12 -1.80
N ARG A 16 1.87 11.00 -2.17
CA ARG A 16 1.98 11.49 -3.56
C ARG A 16 2.24 10.34 -4.54
N ALA A 17 3.18 9.47 -4.22
CA ALA A 17 3.46 8.30 -5.04
C ALA A 17 2.25 7.36 -5.15
N ARG A 18 1.48 7.22 -4.07
CA ARG A 18 0.25 6.42 -4.04
C ARG A 18 -0.84 7.04 -4.91
N ARG A 19 -1.10 8.33 -4.79
CA ARG A 19 -2.06 9.06 -5.64
C ARG A 19 -1.69 8.93 -7.12
N GLN A 20 -0.41 9.06 -7.46
CA GLN A 20 0.09 8.86 -8.81
C GLN A 20 -0.13 7.41 -9.29
N ALA A 21 0.25 6.40 -8.49
CA ALA A 21 0.03 5.00 -8.85
C ALA A 21 -1.46 4.69 -9.04
N SER A 22 -2.33 5.27 -8.21
CA SER A 22 -3.79 5.11 -8.32
C SER A 22 -4.39 5.80 -9.54
N SER A 23 -3.80 6.89 -10.05
CA SER A 23 -4.32 7.61 -11.22
C SER A 23 -3.93 6.97 -12.57
N VAL A 24 -2.89 6.13 -12.60
CA VAL A 24 -2.47 5.43 -13.82
C VAL A 24 -3.62 4.57 -14.38
N GLN A 25 -3.99 4.84 -15.64
CA GLN A 25 -4.91 4.00 -16.41
C GLN A 25 -4.22 2.67 -16.75
N ALA A 26 -4.92 1.55 -16.55
CA ALA A 26 -4.39 0.21 -16.81
C ALA A 26 -5.31 -0.53 -17.78
N GLY A 27 -4.88 -0.69 -19.03
CA GLY A 27 -5.70 -1.24 -20.12
C GLY A 27 -5.95 -2.75 -20.00
N SER A 28 -4.95 -3.53 -19.57
CA SER A 28 -5.05 -4.99 -19.45
C SER A 28 -5.26 -5.46 -18.01
N LEU A 29 -5.72 -6.70 -17.82
CA LEU A 29 -5.84 -7.33 -16.50
C LEU A 29 -4.47 -7.46 -15.82
N ALA A 30 -3.44 -7.88 -16.57
CA ALA A 30 -2.05 -7.90 -16.10
C ALA A 30 -1.55 -6.52 -15.63
N ALA A 31 -1.86 -5.46 -16.38
CA ALA A 31 -1.50 -4.10 -15.98
C ALA A 31 -2.24 -3.65 -14.72
N ARG A 32 -3.53 -4.02 -14.56
CA ARG A 32 -4.30 -3.76 -13.34
C ARG A 32 -3.73 -4.50 -12.14
N ALA A 33 -3.32 -5.76 -12.29
CA ALA A 33 -2.66 -6.53 -11.23
C ALA A 33 -1.39 -5.83 -10.74
N ARG A 34 -0.49 -5.46 -11.65
CA ARG A 34 0.75 -4.71 -11.33
C ARG A 34 0.46 -3.37 -10.66
N LYS A 35 -0.58 -2.66 -11.09
CA LYS A 35 -1.03 -1.42 -10.44
C LYS A 35 -1.46 -1.68 -9.00
N MET A 36 -2.25 -2.72 -8.74
CA MET A 36 -2.68 -3.06 -7.37
C MET A 36 -1.49 -3.46 -6.49
N ALA A 37 -0.55 -4.25 -7.02
CA ALA A 37 0.70 -4.60 -6.35
C ALA A 37 1.47 -3.35 -5.92
N ARG A 38 1.61 -2.38 -6.84
CA ARG A 38 2.29 -1.11 -6.56
C ARG A 38 1.59 -0.29 -5.49
N VAL A 39 0.26 -0.23 -5.51
CA VAL A 39 -0.49 0.47 -4.46
C VAL A 39 -0.35 -0.22 -3.11
N ALA A 40 -0.33 -1.56 -3.07
CA ALA A 40 -0.09 -2.33 -1.84
C ALA A 40 1.29 -2.01 -1.25
N GLU A 41 2.36 -2.03 -2.05
CA GLU A 41 3.72 -1.66 -1.61
C GLU A 41 3.78 -0.25 -0.99
N LEU A 42 3.00 0.69 -1.51
CA LEU A 42 2.96 2.05 -1.01
C LEU A 42 2.22 2.14 0.32
N TYR A 43 1.13 1.37 0.51
CA TYR A 43 0.50 1.24 1.82
C TYR A 43 1.40 0.52 2.84
N GLU A 44 2.22 -0.45 2.42
CA GLU A 44 3.21 -1.06 3.30
C GLU A 44 4.25 -0.04 3.77
N ARG A 45 4.70 0.85 2.88
CA ARG A 45 5.59 1.97 3.24
C ARG A 45 4.91 2.95 4.18
N GLU A 46 3.63 3.24 3.96
CA GLU A 46 2.83 4.11 4.84
C GLU A 46 2.74 3.52 6.25
N ALA A 47 2.44 2.23 6.37
CA ALA A 47 2.42 1.52 7.66
C ALA A 47 3.79 1.58 8.37
N ARG A 48 4.90 1.42 7.63
CA ARG A 48 6.25 1.55 8.23
C ARG A 48 6.52 2.95 8.78
N TRP A 49 6.07 4.00 8.11
CA TRP A 49 6.21 5.37 8.65
C TRP A 49 5.38 5.58 9.91
N TRP A 50 4.15 5.06 9.95
CA TRP A 50 3.33 5.12 11.16
C TRP A 50 3.96 4.36 12.31
N ARG A 51 4.54 3.18 12.05
CA ARG A 51 5.26 2.41 13.06
C ARG A 51 6.41 3.18 13.70
N VAL A 52 7.19 3.94 12.92
CA VAL A 52 8.25 4.81 13.46
C VAL A 52 7.66 5.85 14.42
N LEU A 53 6.49 6.40 14.10
CA LEU A 53 5.82 7.37 14.98
C LEU A 53 5.25 6.72 16.25
N VAL A 54 4.75 5.48 16.15
CA VAL A 54 4.35 4.66 17.31
C VAL A 54 5.55 4.47 18.23
N GLU A 55 6.66 3.93 17.72
CA GLU A 55 7.89 3.69 18.49
C GLU A 55 8.41 4.97 19.15
N HIS A 56 8.38 6.10 18.44
CA HIS A 56 8.74 7.39 19.01
C HIS A 56 7.78 7.83 20.13
N SER A 57 6.47 7.71 19.92
CA SER A 57 5.45 8.20 20.87
C SER A 57 5.49 7.50 22.23
N TYR A 58 6.02 6.27 22.28
CA TYR A 58 6.19 5.50 23.51
C TYR A 58 7.66 5.46 23.98
N SER A 59 8.57 6.19 23.33
CA SER A 59 9.97 6.25 23.74
C SER A 59 10.15 7.21 24.94
N PRO A 60 11.08 6.92 25.87
CA PRO A 60 11.44 7.83 26.95
C PRO A 60 11.88 9.23 26.46
N ALA A 61 12.47 9.29 25.26
CA ALA A 61 12.92 10.52 24.62
C ALA A 61 11.77 11.44 24.15
N ALA A 62 10.54 10.93 24.06
CA ALA A 62 9.36 11.69 23.67
C ALA A 62 8.53 12.17 24.88
N CYS A 63 9.17 12.29 26.05
CA CYS A 63 8.57 12.75 27.29
C CYS A 63 7.68 13.99 27.06
N GLY A 64 6.40 13.87 27.39
CA GLY A 64 5.40 14.93 27.22
C GLY A 64 4.46 14.80 26.02
N LEU A 65 4.58 13.80 25.16
CA LEU A 65 3.56 13.52 24.13
C LEU A 65 2.29 12.91 24.75
N PRO A 66 1.10 13.50 24.52
CA PRO A 66 -0.16 12.90 24.95
C PRO A 66 -0.40 11.50 24.36
N LEU A 67 -0.88 10.58 25.20
CA LEU A 67 -1.19 9.19 24.83
C LEU A 67 -2.10 9.06 23.58
N VAL A 68 -3.01 10.03 23.39
CA VAL A 68 -3.93 10.05 22.25
C VAL A 68 -3.19 10.07 20.90
N TYR A 69 -2.02 10.69 20.80
CA TYR A 69 -1.24 10.72 19.56
C TYR A 69 -0.60 9.37 19.25
N GLY A 70 -0.08 8.67 20.27
CA GLY A 70 0.43 7.30 20.10
C GLY A 70 -0.68 6.35 19.64
N ARG A 71 -1.88 6.45 20.24
CA ARG A 71 -3.05 5.65 19.83
C ARG A 71 -3.51 5.97 18.39
N ALA A 72 -3.52 7.25 18.01
CA ALA A 72 -3.85 7.65 16.64
C ALA A 72 -2.85 7.08 15.62
N ALA A 73 -1.55 7.05 15.94
CA ALA A 73 -0.53 6.44 15.10
C ALA A 73 -0.73 4.93 14.95
N ILE A 74 -1.08 4.21 16.02
CA ILE A 74 -1.42 2.78 15.97
C ILE A 74 -2.62 2.53 15.04
N ALA A 75 -3.69 3.33 15.18
CA ALA A 75 -4.87 3.20 14.33
C ALA A 75 -4.55 3.46 12.85
N ALA A 76 -3.71 4.46 12.57
CA ALA A 76 -3.27 4.77 11.21
C ALA A 76 -2.39 3.65 10.62
N GLU A 77 -1.47 3.08 11.39
CA GLU A 77 -0.68 1.90 10.98
C GLU A 77 -1.61 0.72 10.63
N ALA A 78 -2.54 0.39 11.52
CA ALA A 78 -3.47 -0.71 11.34
C ALA A 78 -4.35 -0.52 10.09
N SER A 79 -4.83 0.70 9.85
CA SER A 79 -5.59 1.06 8.66
C SER A 79 -4.76 0.89 7.37
N ALA A 80 -3.51 1.37 7.35
CA ALA A 80 -2.61 1.17 6.22
C ALA A 80 -2.37 -0.33 5.95
N ARG A 81 -2.14 -1.14 6.99
CA ARG A 81 -1.99 -2.59 6.87
C ARG A 81 -3.24 -3.29 6.34
N ALA A 82 -4.43 -2.83 6.73
CA ALA A 82 -5.68 -3.35 6.19
C ALA A 82 -5.77 -3.08 4.68
N ARG A 83 -5.36 -1.87 4.23
CA ARG A 83 -5.29 -1.55 2.80
C ARG A 83 -4.30 -2.43 2.05
N VAL A 84 -3.15 -2.77 2.64
CA VAL A 84 -2.21 -3.74 2.02
C VAL A 84 -2.94 -5.04 1.67
N ARG A 85 -3.66 -5.64 2.63
CA ARG A 85 -4.40 -6.90 2.39
C ARG A 85 -5.39 -6.76 1.23
N THR A 86 -6.23 -5.72 1.26
CA THR A 86 -7.21 -5.47 0.19
C THR A 86 -6.56 -5.35 -1.19
N TYR A 87 -5.46 -4.61 -1.32
CA TYR A 87 -4.80 -4.43 -2.62
C TYR A 87 -4.06 -5.68 -3.09
N ARG A 88 -3.54 -6.51 -2.18
CA ARG A 88 -2.96 -7.83 -2.52
C ARG A 88 -4.03 -8.81 -2.99
N GLU A 89 -5.22 -8.79 -2.40
CA GLU A 89 -6.36 -9.59 -2.86
C GLU A 89 -6.79 -9.17 -4.28
N LEU A 90 -6.87 -7.86 -4.54
CA LEU A 90 -7.17 -7.33 -5.87
C LEU A 90 -6.09 -7.68 -6.90
N GLU A 91 -4.82 -7.59 -6.53
CA GLU A 91 -3.69 -8.05 -7.36
C GLU A 91 -3.87 -9.52 -7.76
N ALA A 92 -4.15 -10.39 -6.80
CA ALA A 92 -4.32 -11.82 -7.03
C ALA A 92 -5.53 -12.13 -7.92
N ASP A 93 -6.66 -11.45 -7.73
CA ASP A 93 -7.85 -11.60 -8.57
C ASP A 93 -7.58 -11.19 -10.03
N TYR A 94 -6.96 -10.02 -10.25
CA TYR A 94 -6.60 -9.59 -11.60
C TYR A 94 -5.61 -10.54 -12.27
N TRP A 95 -4.64 -11.08 -11.52
CA TRP A 95 -3.73 -12.07 -12.07
C TRP A 95 -4.43 -13.35 -12.48
N ARG A 96 -5.30 -13.88 -11.62
CA ARG A 96 -6.08 -15.08 -11.91
C ARG A 96 -6.90 -14.93 -13.20
N ARG A 97 -7.61 -13.80 -13.33
CA ARG A 97 -8.39 -13.50 -14.54
C ARG A 97 -7.51 -13.32 -15.77
N SER A 98 -6.35 -12.69 -15.63
CA SER A 98 -5.42 -12.52 -16.75
C SER A 98 -4.90 -13.85 -17.29
N LEU A 99 -4.66 -14.83 -16.41
CA LEU A 99 -4.22 -16.17 -16.81
C LEU A 99 -5.35 -16.97 -17.48
N ALA A 100 -6.58 -16.84 -16.98
CA ALA A 100 -7.75 -17.49 -17.59
C ALA A 100 -8.00 -17.01 -19.03
N VAL A 101 -7.90 -15.69 -19.27
CA VAL A 101 -8.02 -15.16 -20.65
C VAL A 101 -6.93 -15.73 -21.55
N ALA A 102 -5.68 -15.82 -21.06
CA ALA A 102 -4.58 -16.35 -21.83
C ALA A 102 -4.78 -17.83 -22.21
N SER A 103 -5.27 -18.66 -21.26
CA SER A 103 -5.57 -20.08 -21.53
C SER A 103 -6.67 -20.28 -22.56
N ASP A 104 -7.74 -19.47 -22.51
CA ASP A 104 -8.88 -19.59 -23.43
C ASP A 104 -8.48 -19.22 -24.87
N THR A 105 -7.66 -18.19 -25.04
CA THR A 105 -7.09 -17.83 -26.35
C THR A 105 -6.11 -18.89 -26.87
N GLY A 106 -5.35 -19.56 -26.00
CA GLY A 106 -4.41 -20.62 -26.39
C GLY A 106 -5.09 -21.88 -26.93
N LEU A 107 -6.26 -22.24 -26.38
CA LEU A 107 -7.05 -23.39 -26.83
C LEU A 107 -7.77 -23.13 -28.17
N SER A 108 -8.10 -21.87 -28.46
CA SER A 108 -8.78 -21.49 -29.71
C SER A 108 -7.85 -21.47 -30.94
N GLY A 109 -6.52 -21.47 -30.75
CA GLY A 109 -5.54 -21.43 -31.83
C GLY A 109 -5.06 -22.79 -32.36
N VAL A 110 -5.51 -23.91 -31.77
CA VAL A 110 -5.06 -25.28 -32.13
C VAL A 110 -6.10 -26.03 -32.98
N ALA A 111 -7.20 -25.38 -33.35
CA ALA A 111 -8.22 -25.93 -34.25
C ALA A 111 -8.13 -25.25 -35.64
N ALA A 112 -7.18 -25.68 -36.47
CA ALA A 112 -7.15 -25.43 -37.91
C ALA A 112 -6.42 -26.58 -38.62
#